data_AF-D5UFP3-F1
#
_entry.id   AF-D5UFP3-F1
#
_cell.length_a   1.000
_cell.length_b   1.000
_cell.length_c   1.000
_cell.angle_alpha   90.00
_cell.angle_beta   90.00
_cell.angle_gamma   90.00
#
_symmetry.space_group_name_H-M   'P 1'
#
loop_
_entity.id
_entity.type
_entity.pdbx_description
1 polymer ?
#
loop_
_entity_poly.entity_id
_entity_poly.type
_entity_poly.pdbx_seq_one_letter_code
_entity_poly.pdbx_strand_id
1 'polypeptide(L)'
;MRARTRRARVVAVVVVAGLVGSTLLGAIAALGGGGVSIDIPAQGPWTVGVAGDLGRVPECVRDPAVAESYMSADMPSSGGSLVLDVDADAADVERVVRCLARVIDPARIGVMTTPTPRDAA
;
A
#
# COMPACT_ATOMS: atom_id res chain seq x y z
N MET A 1 -25.43 29.60 -40.28
CA MET A 1 -24.37 29.37 -39.27
C MET A 1 -24.59 27.99 -38.64
N ARG A 2 -23.47 27.28 -38.37
CA ARG A 2 -23.34 25.87 -37.91
C ARG A 2 -24.07 25.66 -36.56
N ALA A 3 -24.62 24.51 -36.17
CA ALA A 3 -24.07 23.14 -36.08
C ALA A 3 -25.23 22.10 -36.06
N ARG A 4 -25.18 20.99 -36.82
CA ARG A 4 -24.60 19.66 -36.46
C ARG A 4 -25.04 19.18 -35.06
N THR A 5 -25.59 17.99 -34.80
CA THR A 5 -26.05 16.84 -35.58
C THR A 5 -26.71 15.87 -34.56
N ARG A 6 -27.82 15.20 -34.96
CA ARG A 6 -28.24 13.81 -34.63
C ARG A 6 -28.08 13.31 -33.17
N ARG A 7 -29.17 13.17 -32.40
CA ARG A 7 -30.10 12.00 -32.29
C ARG A 7 -29.54 10.75 -31.57
N ALA A 8 -30.39 10.25 -30.66
CA ALA A 8 -30.57 8.86 -30.18
C ALA A 8 -29.55 8.37 -29.13
N ARG A 9 -29.93 8.10 -27.87
CA ARG A 9 -30.80 7.05 -27.27
C ARG A 9 -29.99 5.79 -26.84
N VAL A 10 -30.18 5.44 -25.56
CA VAL A 10 -30.23 4.08 -24.94
C VAL A 10 -28.93 3.44 -24.44
N VAL A 11 -28.87 3.30 -23.10
CA VAL A 11 -28.48 2.16 -22.23
C VAL A 11 -27.63 1.03 -22.82
N ALA A 12 -26.52 0.69 -22.14
CA ALA A 12 -26.09 -0.71 -21.91
C ALA A 12 -24.98 -0.77 -20.84
N VAL A 13 -25.30 -1.40 -19.71
CA VAL A 13 -24.33 -2.00 -18.78
C VAL A 13 -23.70 -3.18 -19.50
N VAL A 14 -22.37 -3.21 -19.57
CA VAL A 14 -21.62 -4.33 -20.15
C VAL A 14 -20.68 -4.87 -19.07
N VAL A 15 -21.11 -5.95 -18.43
CA VAL A 15 -20.25 -6.86 -17.65
C VAL A 15 -19.53 -7.74 -18.67
N VAL A 16 -18.21 -7.61 -18.78
CA VAL A 16 -17.38 -8.57 -19.52
C VAL A 16 -16.38 -9.16 -18.55
N ALA A 17 -16.73 -10.35 -18.06
CA ALA A 17 -15.76 -11.35 -17.67
C ALA A 17 -15.03 -11.82 -18.94
N GLY A 18 -13.72 -11.67 -18.99
CA GLY A 18 -12.91 -12.09 -20.12
C GLY A 18 -11.42 -11.86 -19.84
N LEU A 19 -10.73 -12.93 -19.46
CA LEU A 19 -9.28 -12.98 -19.29
C LEU A 19 -8.50 -12.41 -20.49
N VAL A 20 -7.29 -11.95 -20.17
CA VAL A 20 -6.12 -11.67 -21.02
C VAL A 20 -5.93 -10.22 -21.44
N GLY A 21 -4.88 -9.61 -20.89
CA GLY A 21 -4.03 -8.68 -21.63
C GLY A 21 -4.06 -7.24 -21.14
N SER A 22 -3.13 -6.94 -20.24
CA SER A 22 -2.26 -5.76 -20.32
C SER A 22 -2.91 -4.43 -20.72
N THR A 23 -3.07 -3.50 -19.78
CA THR A 23 -2.49 -2.14 -19.89
C THR A 23 -2.80 -1.26 -18.67
N LEU A 24 -1.71 -0.80 -18.04
CA LEU A 24 -1.49 0.58 -17.56
C LEU A 24 -2.50 1.15 -16.56
N LEU A 25 -2.08 1.22 -15.29
CA LEU A 25 -2.03 2.46 -14.49
C LEU A 25 -1.55 2.13 -13.07
N GLY A 26 -0.27 2.31 -12.81
CA GLY A 26 0.31 2.13 -11.48
C GLY A 26 1.81 2.39 -11.41
N ALA A 27 2.32 3.32 -12.22
CA ALA A 27 3.70 3.77 -12.13
C ALA A 27 3.71 5.29 -12.02
N ILE A 28 3.38 5.79 -10.83
CA ILE A 28 3.79 7.14 -10.42
C ILE A 28 5.16 6.98 -9.74
N ALA A 29 6.15 6.59 -10.52
CA ALA A 29 7.53 6.48 -10.07
C ALA A 29 8.41 7.23 -11.07
N ALA A 30 8.58 8.54 -10.86
CA ALA A 30 9.75 9.29 -11.31
C ALA A 30 9.61 10.79 -10.98
N LEU A 31 9.76 11.18 -9.72
CA LEU A 31 10.32 12.49 -9.36
C LEU A 31 11.10 12.38 -8.04
N GLY A 32 12.36 11.95 -8.15
CA GLY A 32 13.40 12.28 -7.18
C GLY A 32 13.96 11.12 -6.34
N GLY A 33 15.18 10.70 -6.68
CA GLY A 33 16.09 9.98 -5.78
C GLY A 33 16.18 8.48 -6.04
N GLY A 34 17.37 8.01 -6.42
CA GLY A 34 17.71 6.58 -6.44
C GLY A 34 17.61 6.02 -5.02
N GLY A 35 16.44 5.53 -4.66
CA GLY A 35 16.16 4.85 -3.40
C GLY A 35 15.99 3.36 -3.64
N VAL A 36 16.38 2.55 -2.66
CA VAL A 36 16.04 1.13 -2.59
C VAL A 36 14.53 0.97 -2.78
N SER A 37 14.10 0.20 -3.77
CA SER A 37 12.69 -0.09 -3.99
C SER A 37 12.24 -1.13 -2.97
N ILE A 38 11.29 -0.77 -2.11
CA ILE A 38 10.62 -1.71 -1.22
C ILE A 38 9.58 -2.46 -2.06
N ASP A 39 9.67 -3.79 -2.08
CA ASP A 39 8.68 -4.64 -2.76
C ASP A 39 7.38 -4.64 -1.94
N ILE A 40 6.27 -4.28 -2.59
CA ILE A 40 4.93 -4.26 -1.98
C ILE A 40 4.10 -5.33 -2.69
N PRO A 41 3.62 -6.37 -1.98
CA PRO A 41 2.72 -7.36 -2.55
C PRO A 41 1.49 -6.71 -3.18
N ALA A 42 1.07 -7.20 -4.35
CA ALA A 42 -0.03 -6.58 -5.11
C ALA A 42 -1.40 -6.62 -4.40
N GLN A 43 -1.58 -7.53 -3.45
CA GLN A 43 -2.84 -7.75 -2.73
C GLN A 43 -2.57 -7.79 -1.23
N GLY A 44 -3.46 -7.16 -0.47
CA GLY A 44 -3.46 -7.17 0.99
C GLY A 44 -4.33 -8.28 1.56
N PRO A 45 -4.58 -8.27 2.89
CA PRO A 45 -4.10 -7.28 3.86
C PRO A 45 -2.57 -7.31 4.01
N TRP A 46 -1.97 -6.21 4.48
CA TRP A 46 -0.51 -6.07 4.57
C TRP A 46 -0.01 -5.87 5.99
N THR A 47 1.19 -6.38 6.24
CA THR A 47 2.01 -6.07 7.41
C THR A 47 3.30 -5.42 6.95
N VAL A 48 3.64 -4.26 7.50
CA VAL A 48 4.92 -3.58 7.28
C VAL A 48 5.85 -3.91 8.44
N GLY A 49 6.87 -4.70 8.18
CA GLY A 49 7.96 -5.01 9.12
C GLY A 49 9.07 -3.96 9.05
N VAL A 50 9.64 -3.63 10.20
CA VAL A 50 10.67 -2.61 10.35
C VAL A 50 11.78 -3.12 11.26
N ALA A 51 13.02 -3.13 10.76
CA ALA A 51 14.21 -3.37 11.57
C ALA A 51 14.74 -2.04 12.15
N GLY A 52 14.02 -1.53 13.15
CA GLY A 52 14.38 -0.32 13.87
C GLY A 52 13.32 0.12 14.87
N ASP A 53 13.63 1.22 15.56
CA ASP A 53 12.80 1.75 16.63
C ASP A 53 11.61 2.55 16.08
N LEU A 54 10.41 1.95 16.10
CA LEU A 54 9.15 2.60 15.72
C LEU A 54 8.80 3.81 16.60
N GLY A 55 9.39 3.93 17.80
CA GLY A 55 9.23 5.10 18.67
C GLY A 55 9.72 6.41 18.03
N ARG A 56 10.55 6.33 16.98
CA ARG A 56 11.06 7.49 16.23
C ARG A 56 10.10 8.03 15.17
N VAL A 57 9.03 7.29 14.88
CA VAL A 57 8.07 7.57 13.79
C VAL A 57 6.61 7.50 14.28
N PRO A 58 6.26 8.17 15.40
CA PRO A 58 4.94 8.07 16.01
C PRO A 58 3.80 8.53 15.10
N GLU A 59 4.07 9.39 14.12
CA GLU A 59 3.11 9.82 13.11
C GLU A 59 2.77 8.71 12.12
N CYS A 60 3.73 7.85 11.76
CA CYS A 60 3.50 6.74 10.83
C CYS A 60 2.72 5.61 11.51
N VAL A 61 2.97 5.40 12.80
CA VAL A 61 2.24 4.43 13.65
C VAL A 61 0.76 4.83 13.81
N ARG A 62 0.45 6.12 13.75
CA ARG A 62 -0.91 6.67 13.88
C ARG A 62 -1.59 6.92 12.53
N ASP A 63 -1.03 6.43 11.43
CA ASP A 63 -1.69 6.53 10.12
C ASP A 63 -3.06 5.82 10.20
N PRO A 64 -4.14 6.41 9.64
CA PRO A 64 -5.47 5.81 9.71
C PRO A 64 -5.57 4.42 9.07
N ALA A 65 -4.63 4.04 8.20
CA ALA A 65 -4.58 2.70 7.64
C ALA A 65 -3.88 1.67 8.54
N VAL A 66 -3.28 2.07 9.66
CA VAL A 66 -2.65 1.16 10.62
C VAL A 66 -3.68 0.75 11.66
N ALA A 67 -4.01 -0.54 11.68
CA ALA A 67 -4.93 -1.12 12.66
C ALA A 67 -4.20 -1.42 13.98
N GLU A 68 -3.00 -2.03 13.88
CA GLU A 68 -2.22 -2.44 15.05
C GLU A 68 -0.74 -2.16 14.84
N SER A 69 -0.01 -1.96 15.94
CA SER A 69 1.44 -1.82 15.91
C SER A 69 2.08 -2.63 17.02
N TYR A 70 3.18 -3.29 16.68
CA TYR A 70 3.97 -4.11 17.57
C TYR A 70 5.40 -3.61 17.56
N MET A 71 6.04 -3.58 18.72
CA MET A 71 7.45 -3.23 18.88
C MET A 71 8.11 -4.26 19.78
N SER A 72 9.40 -4.52 19.54
CA SER A 72 10.20 -5.34 20.43
C SER A 72 10.34 -4.68 21.80
N ALA A 73 10.44 -5.49 22.85
CA ALA A 73 10.41 -5.01 24.24
C ALA A 73 11.77 -4.44 24.74
N ASP A 74 12.83 -4.54 23.95
CA ASP A 74 14.12 -3.91 24.23
C ASP A 74 14.08 -2.39 24.06
N MET A 75 14.97 -1.68 24.77
CA MET A 75 15.10 -0.22 24.70
C MET A 75 16.51 0.19 24.26
N PRO A 76 16.67 0.92 23.13
CA PRO A 76 15.65 1.22 22.13
C PRO A 76 15.20 -0.05 21.39
N SER A 77 13.98 -0.04 20.83
CA SER A 77 13.40 -1.19 20.13
C SER A 77 14.22 -1.58 18.90
N SER A 78 14.63 -2.85 18.82
CA SER A 78 15.36 -3.42 17.68
C SER A 78 14.51 -3.60 16.43
N GLY A 79 13.18 -3.71 16.57
CA GLY A 79 12.27 -3.82 15.45
C GLY A 79 10.80 -3.63 15.82
N GLY A 80 9.95 -3.74 14.81
CA GLY A 80 8.50 -3.69 14.98
C GLY A 80 7.76 -4.03 13.71
N SER A 81 6.44 -4.09 13.82
CA SER A 81 5.54 -4.28 12.70
C SER A 81 4.31 -3.40 12.82
N LEU A 82 3.80 -2.95 11.67
CA LEU A 82 2.53 -2.25 11.54
C LEU A 82 1.59 -3.18 10.75
N VAL A 83 0.49 -3.59 11.35
CA VAL A 83 -0.57 -4.34 10.68
C VAL A 83 -1.54 -3.33 10.11
N LEU A 84 -1.76 -3.36 8.80
CA LEU A 84 -2.69 -2.46 8.14
C LEU A 84 -4.11 -2.98 8.26
N ASP A 85 -5.05 -2.05 8.19
CA ASP A 85 -6.48 -2.35 8.14
C ASP A 85 -6.80 -3.27 6.94
N VAL A 86 -7.82 -4.10 7.10
CA VAL A 86 -8.25 -5.05 6.05
C VAL A 86 -8.77 -4.34 4.80
N ASP A 87 -9.30 -3.12 4.97
CA ASP A 87 -9.81 -2.28 3.89
C ASP A 87 -8.74 -1.32 3.33
N ALA A 88 -7.50 -1.38 3.85
CA ALA A 88 -6.40 -0.60 3.32
C ALA A 88 -6.17 -0.95 1.83
N ASP A 89 -5.78 0.04 1.04
CA ASP A 89 -5.39 -0.14 -0.35
C ASP A 89 -3.87 0.01 -0.57
N ALA A 90 -3.41 -0.20 -1.81
CA ALA A 90 -1.99 -0.08 -2.14
C ALA A 90 -1.45 1.34 -1.87
N ALA A 91 -2.27 2.38 -2.03
CA ALA A 91 -1.86 3.76 -1.79
C ALA A 91 -1.69 4.03 -0.29
N ASP A 92 -2.46 3.37 0.56
CA ASP A 92 -2.28 3.39 2.02
C ASP A 92 -0.94 2.77 2.43
N VAL A 93 -0.60 1.59 1.90
CA VAL A 93 0.68 0.93 2.17
C VAL A 93 1.84 1.81 1.72
N GLU A 94 1.77 2.35 0.50
CA GLU A 94 2.79 3.26 -0.02
C GLU A 94 2.94 4.51 0.84
N ARG A 95 1.84 5.06 1.37
CA ARG A 95 1.86 6.22 2.25
C ARG A 95 2.58 5.90 3.57
N VAL A 96 2.25 4.77 4.19
CA VAL A 96 2.90 4.31 5.44
C VAL A 96 4.38 4.05 5.20
N VAL A 97 4.73 3.32 4.15
CA VAL A 97 6.13 3.02 3.77
C VAL A 97 6.91 4.30 3.52
N ARG A 98 6.33 5.26 2.79
CA ARG A 98 6.96 6.57 2.52
C ARG A 98 7.13 7.39 3.80
N CYS A 99 6.20 7.28 4.75
CA CYS A 99 6.32 7.91 6.06
C CYS A 99 7.53 7.34 6.82
N LEU A 100 7.62 6.01 6.91
CA LEU A 100 8.72 5.30 7.57
C LEU A 100 10.08 5.63 6.93
N ALA A 101 10.14 5.64 5.60
CA ALA A 101 11.35 5.92 4.82
C ALA A 101 11.94 7.33 5.03
N ARG A 102 11.22 8.26 5.70
CA ARG A 102 11.77 9.58 6.06
C ARG A 102 12.78 9.51 7.20
N VAL A 103 12.67 8.50 8.06
CA VAL A 103 13.47 8.37 9.29
C VAL A 103 14.23 7.05 9.33
N ILE A 104 13.66 5.99 8.76
CA ILE A 104 14.21 4.63 8.75
C ILE A 104 14.74 4.32 7.36
N ASP A 105 15.92 3.71 7.30
CA ASP A 105 16.52 3.25 6.05
C ASP A 105 15.55 2.30 5.31
N PRO A 106 15.20 2.56 4.04
CA PRO A 106 14.31 1.69 3.26
C PRO A 106 14.77 0.22 3.19
N ALA A 107 16.07 -0.06 3.29
CA ALA A 107 16.58 -1.43 3.33
C ALA A 107 16.20 -2.21 4.62
N ARG A 108 15.67 -1.52 5.62
CA ARG A 108 15.19 -2.07 6.90
C ARG A 108 13.67 -2.18 6.95
N ILE A 109 12.98 -1.89 5.85
CA ILE A 109 11.52 -1.92 5.74
C ILE A 109 11.16 -3.07 4.80
N GLY A 110 10.27 -3.95 5.25
CA GLY A 110 9.71 -5.03 4.44
C GLY A 110 8.19 -5.00 4.48
N VAL A 111 7.53 -5.30 3.36
CA VAL A 111 6.08 -5.45 3.31
C VAL A 111 5.75 -6.89 2.97
N MET A 112 4.83 -7.48 3.72
CA MET A 112 4.36 -8.84 3.51
C MET A 112 2.84 -8.89 3.59
N THR A 113 2.23 -9.94 3.05
CA THR A 113 0.80 -10.17 3.23
C THR A 113 0.52 -10.69 4.63
N THR A 114 -0.51 -10.17 5.26
CA THR A 114 -0.98 -10.66 6.56
C THR A 114 -1.81 -11.93 6.32
N PRO A 115 -1.44 -13.09 6.90
CA PRO A 115 -2.26 -14.29 6.79
C PRO A 115 -3.64 -14.01 7.42
N THR A 116 -4.71 -14.28 6.68
CA THR A 116 -6.04 -14.21 7.27
C THR A 116 -6.39 -15.53 7.93
N PRO A 117 -7.24 -15.56 8.98
CA PRO A 117 -7.67 -16.82 9.59
C PRO A 117 -8.31 -17.83 8.63
N ARG A 118 -8.77 -17.37 7.45
CA ARG A 118 -9.31 -18.24 6.40
C ARG A 118 -8.24 -19.01 5.64
N ASP A 119 -7.00 -18.55 5.67
CA ASP A 119 -5.86 -19.16 4.96
C ASP A 119 -5.17 -20.26 5.80
N ALA A 120 -5.54 -20.39 7.07
CA ALA A 120 -4.96 -21.35 8.01
C ALA A 120 -5.78 -22.65 8.19
N ALA A 121 -6.87 -22.81 7.42
CA ALA A 121 -7.79 -23.95 7.47
C ALA A 121 -7.66 -24.82 6.22
#